data_AF-A0A7C9TV29-F1
#
_entry.id   AF-A0A7C9TV29-F1
#
_cell.length_a   1.000
_cell.length_b   1.000
_cell.length_c   1.000
_cell.angle_alpha   90.00
_cell.angle_beta   90.00
_cell.angle_gamma   90.00
#
_symmetry.space_group_name_H-M   'P 1'
#
loop_
_entity.id
_entity.type
_entity.pdbx_description
1 polymer ?
#
loop_
_entity_poly.entity_id
_entity_poly.type
_entity_poly.pdbx_seq_one_letter_code
_entity_poly.pdbx_strand_id
1 'polypeptide(L)'
;MKGRGLVIRRDFPVEELWFETDAVSLDFTAVPQGKIRLKQPTRAVAKVTLSEAGVNQALKAALVEKRLKDIALPDGDRLSFTDLEIQLLGSDRVRIFAKARPGNGAIVPICAISNLKVQRRRQLVFEEVCCEKALVPEELQHISEVLSYNLIQALNSIVDVDRFNLDGVQLWLNRVEIQNKQLIFGGYAEIERFPRSG
;
A
#
# COMPACT_ATOMS: atom_id res chain seq x y z
N MET A 1 -18.27 11.86 7.51
CA MET A 1 -18.73 11.07 6.34
C MET A 1 -18.17 9.66 6.42
N LYS A 2 -18.94 8.62 6.04
CA LYS A 2 -18.48 7.22 6.04
C LYS A 2 -18.74 6.58 4.68
N GLY A 3 -17.76 5.88 4.13
CA GLY A 3 -17.87 5.06 2.92
C GLY A 3 -17.36 3.65 3.16
N ARG A 4 -18.01 2.64 2.57
CA ARG A 4 -17.62 1.23 2.68
C ARG A 4 -17.50 0.62 1.28
N GLY A 5 -16.60 -0.34 1.11
CA GLY A 5 -16.41 -1.07 -0.15
C GLY A 5 -15.95 -0.19 -1.32
N LEU A 6 -15.08 0.78 -1.05
CA LEU A 6 -14.57 1.69 -2.07
C LEU A 6 -13.37 1.05 -2.78
N VAL A 7 -13.12 1.42 -4.03
CA VAL A 7 -11.91 0.99 -4.76
C VAL A 7 -11.11 2.22 -5.17
N ILE A 8 -9.88 2.34 -4.68
CA ILE A 8 -8.96 3.42 -5.05
C ILE A 8 -8.28 3.02 -6.36
N ARG A 9 -8.33 3.91 -7.37
CA ARG A 9 -7.70 3.71 -8.69
C ARG A 9 -8.04 2.37 -9.38
N ARG A 10 -9.22 1.81 -9.12
CA ARG A 10 -9.71 0.51 -9.66
C ARG A 10 -8.94 -0.75 -9.23
N ASP A 11 -7.80 -0.59 -8.56
CA ASP A 11 -6.90 -1.71 -8.24
C ASP A 11 -6.74 -1.95 -6.72
N PHE A 12 -7.16 -0.99 -5.88
CA PHE A 12 -6.93 -1.02 -4.44
C PHE A 12 -8.26 -1.05 -3.67
N PRO A 13 -8.76 -2.24 -3.29
CA PRO A 13 -10.01 -2.38 -2.55
C PRO A 13 -9.84 -1.89 -1.10
N VAL A 14 -10.68 -0.97 -0.69
CA VAL A 14 -10.75 -0.40 0.66
C VAL A 14 -12.00 -0.93 1.34
N GLU A 15 -11.81 -1.55 2.49
CA GLU A 15 -12.91 -2.12 3.27
C GLU A 15 -13.76 -0.99 3.89
N GLU A 16 -13.09 -0.05 4.55
CA GLU A 16 -13.72 1.11 5.17
C GLU A 16 -12.88 2.37 4.95
N LEU A 17 -13.57 3.45 4.62
CA LEU A 17 -13.01 4.80 4.57
C LEU A 17 -13.88 5.73 5.42
N TRP A 18 -13.27 6.31 6.44
CA TRP A 18 -13.95 7.21 7.36
C TRP A 18 -13.28 8.58 7.35
N PHE A 19 -14.11 9.62 7.25
CA PHE A 19 -13.68 11.01 7.35
C PHE A 19 -14.49 11.75 8.41
N GLU A 20 -13.82 12.45 9.30
CA GLU A 20 -14.43 13.40 10.23
C GLU A 20 -13.94 14.81 9.90
N THR A 21 -14.87 15.71 9.61
CA THR A 21 -14.59 17.09 9.24
C THR A 21 -15.25 18.03 10.22
N ASP A 22 -14.66 19.21 10.39
CA ASP A 22 -15.36 20.35 10.99
C ASP A 22 -16.48 20.86 10.07
N ALA A 23 -17.14 21.95 10.47
CA ALA A 23 -18.20 22.57 9.68
C ALA A 23 -17.74 22.89 8.25
N VAL A 24 -18.53 22.45 7.26
CA VAL A 24 -18.22 22.60 5.84
C VAL A 24 -19.02 23.74 5.20
N SER A 25 -18.36 24.50 4.33
CA SER A 25 -19.02 25.54 3.53
C SER A 25 -19.47 24.95 2.20
N LEU A 26 -20.79 24.88 2.00
CA LEU A 26 -21.40 24.26 0.82
C LEU A 26 -21.85 25.31 -0.21
N ASP A 27 -21.63 24.98 -1.48
CA ASP A 27 -22.17 25.72 -2.62
C ASP A 27 -23.42 25.01 -3.13
N PHE A 28 -24.55 25.68 -2.96
CA PHE A 28 -25.88 25.18 -3.33
C PHE A 28 -26.34 25.66 -4.71
N THR A 29 -25.53 26.46 -5.43
CA THR A 29 -25.91 26.98 -6.75
C THR A 29 -26.12 25.88 -7.79
N ALA A 30 -25.47 24.73 -7.61
CA ALA A 30 -25.57 23.57 -8.52
C ALA A 30 -26.59 22.51 -8.07
N VAL A 31 -27.34 22.74 -6.97
CA VAL A 31 -28.37 21.82 -6.47
C VAL A 31 -29.45 21.48 -7.51
N PRO A 32 -29.93 22.42 -8.36
CA PRO A 32 -30.88 22.07 -9.43
C PRO A 32 -30.34 21.04 -10.44
N GLN A 33 -29.02 20.87 -10.54
CA GLN A 33 -28.37 19.87 -11.38
C GLN A 33 -28.03 18.57 -10.62
N GLY A 34 -28.55 18.41 -9.39
CA GLY A 34 -28.26 17.29 -8.51
C GLY A 34 -26.82 17.27 -7.98
N LYS A 35 -26.11 18.41 -8.01
CA LYS A 35 -24.70 18.51 -7.64
C LYS A 35 -24.54 19.39 -6.41
N ILE A 36 -23.91 18.85 -5.37
CA ILE A 36 -23.47 19.60 -4.19
C ILE A 36 -21.96 19.76 -4.28
N ARG A 37 -21.45 20.97 -4.03
CA ARG A 37 -20.01 21.28 -4.08
C ARG A 37 -19.55 21.94 -2.79
N LEU A 38 -18.27 21.80 -2.48
CA LEU A 38 -17.63 22.58 -1.44
C LEU A 38 -17.30 23.98 -1.99
N LYS A 39 -17.54 25.04 -1.20
CA LYS A 39 -17.12 26.40 -1.53
C LYS A 39 -15.60 26.60 -1.37
N GLN A 40 -14.99 25.82 -0.49
CA GLN A 40 -13.55 25.86 -0.20
C GLN A 40 -13.07 24.48 0.24
N PRO A 41 -11.76 24.17 0.08
CA PRO A 41 -11.17 22.95 0.62
C PRO A 41 -11.46 22.80 2.11
N THR A 42 -11.72 21.58 2.55
CA THR A 42 -12.02 21.25 3.95
C THR A 42 -11.04 20.21 4.47
N ARG A 43 -10.56 20.40 5.70
CA ARG A 43 -9.72 19.42 6.40
C ARG A 43 -10.56 18.38 7.11
N ALA A 44 -10.09 17.14 7.07
CA ALA A 44 -10.71 16.00 7.72
C ALA A 44 -9.66 15.17 8.49
N VAL A 45 -10.06 14.50 9.55
CA VAL A 45 -9.37 13.32 10.05
C VAL A 45 -9.83 12.13 9.20
N ALA A 46 -8.89 11.32 8.74
CA ALA A 46 -9.15 10.18 7.88
C ALA A 46 -8.68 8.87 8.53
N LYS A 47 -9.50 7.84 8.40
CA LYS A 47 -9.15 6.46 8.73
C LYS A 47 -9.44 5.57 7.52
N VAL A 48 -8.45 4.80 7.10
CA VAL A 48 -8.56 3.85 5.97
C VAL A 48 -8.26 2.46 6.50
N THR A 49 -9.12 1.50 6.20
CA THR A 49 -8.93 0.10 6.59
C THR A 49 -8.87 -0.78 5.35
N LEU A 50 -7.78 -1.54 5.23
CA LEU A 50 -7.60 -2.58 4.21
C LEU A 50 -7.56 -3.94 4.89
N SER A 51 -8.29 -4.92 4.37
CA SER A 51 -8.11 -6.31 4.79
C SER A 51 -6.82 -6.89 4.20
N GLU A 52 -6.25 -7.92 4.84
CA GLU A 52 -5.13 -8.70 4.28
C GLU A 52 -5.43 -9.18 2.84
N ALA A 53 -6.66 -9.67 2.60
CA ALA A 53 -7.09 -10.06 1.26
C ALA A 53 -7.09 -8.88 0.28
N GLY A 54 -7.54 -7.70 0.70
CA GLY A 54 -7.51 -6.49 -0.10
C GLY A 54 -6.09 -6.01 -0.42
N VAL A 55 -5.17 -6.10 0.55
CA VAL A 55 -3.74 -5.84 0.34
C VAL A 55 -3.18 -6.82 -0.69
N ASN A 56 -3.45 -8.12 -0.55
CA ASN A 56 -2.98 -9.14 -1.49
C ASN A 56 -3.59 -9.00 -2.90
N GLN A 57 -4.81 -8.49 -3.01
CA GLN A 57 -5.39 -8.14 -4.31
C GLN A 57 -4.66 -6.95 -4.93
N ALA A 58 -4.39 -5.90 -4.15
CA ALA A 58 -3.66 -4.72 -4.62
C ALA A 58 -2.24 -5.04 -5.10
N LEU A 59 -1.57 -6.00 -4.47
CA LEU A 59 -0.24 -6.46 -4.90
C LEU A 59 -0.24 -7.16 -6.27
N LYS A 60 -1.39 -7.65 -6.73
CA LYS A 60 -1.58 -8.24 -8.07
C LYS A 60 -1.94 -7.21 -9.14
N ALA A 61 -1.99 -5.92 -8.78
CA ALA A 61 -2.26 -4.87 -9.74
C ALA A 61 -1.15 -4.79 -10.80
N ALA A 62 -1.51 -4.53 -12.05
CA ALA A 62 -0.55 -4.45 -13.16
C ALA A 62 0.56 -3.41 -12.93
N LEU A 63 0.27 -2.35 -12.17
CA LEU A 63 1.27 -1.35 -11.78
C LEU A 63 2.35 -1.94 -10.87
N VAL A 64 1.96 -2.78 -9.91
CA VAL A 64 2.88 -3.45 -8.98
C VAL A 64 3.71 -4.48 -9.73
N GLU A 65 3.07 -5.34 -10.53
CA GLU A 65 3.76 -6.35 -11.34
C GLU A 65 4.81 -5.73 -12.26
N LYS A 66 4.46 -4.63 -12.95
CA LYS A 66 5.40 -3.92 -13.83
C LYS A 66 6.60 -3.35 -13.09
N ARG A 67 6.43 -2.96 -11.82
CA ARG A 67 7.53 -2.41 -10.99
C ARG A 67 8.43 -3.50 -10.42
N LEU A 68 7.90 -4.70 -10.27
CA LEU A 68 8.61 -5.86 -9.74
C LEU A 68 9.26 -6.73 -10.82
N LYS A 69 8.99 -6.44 -12.10
CA LYS A 69 9.55 -7.15 -13.25
C LYS A 69 10.77 -6.41 -13.82
N ASP A 70 11.78 -7.19 -14.23
CA ASP A 70 12.97 -6.73 -14.95
C ASP A 70 13.70 -5.55 -14.26
N ILE A 71 13.76 -5.56 -12.93
CA ILE A 71 14.49 -4.56 -12.13
C ILE A 71 15.98 -4.68 -12.44
N ALA A 72 16.59 -3.56 -12.86
CA ALA A 72 18.02 -3.49 -13.08
C ALA A 72 18.77 -3.36 -11.74
N LEU A 73 19.71 -4.26 -11.50
CA LEU A 73 20.62 -4.20 -10.37
C LEU A 73 21.90 -3.41 -10.73
N PRO A 74 22.63 -2.85 -9.74
CA PRO A 74 23.83 -2.05 -9.99
C PRO A 74 24.96 -2.78 -10.74
N ASP A 75 25.01 -4.10 -10.63
CA ASP A 75 25.94 -4.99 -11.34
C ASP A 75 25.55 -5.27 -12.80
N GLY A 76 24.38 -4.78 -13.25
CA GLY A 76 23.87 -4.96 -14.60
C GLY A 76 22.94 -6.16 -14.76
N ASP A 77 22.75 -6.97 -13.71
CA ASP A 77 21.82 -8.09 -13.74
C ASP A 77 20.36 -7.63 -13.65
N ARG A 78 19.45 -8.51 -14.06
CA ARG A 78 18.00 -8.29 -13.95
C ARG A 78 17.41 -9.11 -12.83
N LEU A 79 16.43 -8.56 -12.14
CA LEU A 79 15.71 -9.26 -11.10
C LEU A 79 14.21 -9.07 -11.28
N SER A 80 13.48 -10.19 -11.27
CA SER A 80 12.02 -10.17 -11.27
C SER A 80 11.46 -10.84 -10.03
N PHE A 81 10.40 -10.27 -9.46
CA PHE A 81 9.63 -10.86 -8.39
C PHE A 81 8.21 -11.16 -8.86
N THR A 82 7.70 -12.32 -8.46
CA THR A 82 6.38 -12.84 -8.82
C THR A 82 5.73 -13.52 -7.62
N ASP A 83 4.44 -13.85 -7.71
CA ASP A 83 3.69 -14.53 -6.65
C ASP A 83 3.82 -13.86 -5.28
N LEU A 84 3.71 -12.53 -5.28
CA LEU A 84 3.82 -11.73 -4.07
C LEU A 84 2.58 -11.92 -3.18
N GLU A 85 2.81 -12.25 -1.92
CA GLU A 85 1.77 -12.38 -0.90
C GLU A 85 2.25 -11.80 0.42
N ILE A 86 1.35 -11.13 1.14
CA ILE A 86 1.57 -10.58 2.47
C ILE A 86 0.65 -11.26 3.48
N GLN A 87 1.22 -11.57 4.65
CA GLN A 87 0.50 -11.91 5.86
C GLN A 87 0.72 -10.82 6.92
N LEU A 88 -0.37 -10.38 7.54
CA LEU A 88 -0.37 -9.38 8.59
C LEU A 88 -0.22 -10.07 9.95
N LEU A 89 0.92 -9.89 10.63
CA LEU A 89 1.29 -10.64 11.84
C LEU A 89 0.94 -9.93 13.16
N GLY A 90 0.53 -8.66 13.09
CA GLY A 90 0.30 -7.81 14.27
C GLY A 90 1.58 -7.12 14.76
N SER A 91 1.43 -6.17 15.69
CA SER A 91 2.53 -5.32 16.16
C SER A 91 3.31 -4.66 15.01
N ASP A 92 2.57 -4.21 14.00
CA ASP A 92 3.09 -3.58 12.78
C ASP A 92 4.05 -4.47 11.97
N ARG A 93 4.07 -5.78 12.21
CA ARG A 93 4.85 -6.74 11.45
C ARG A 93 4.06 -7.37 10.33
N VAL A 94 4.75 -7.56 9.23
CA VAL A 94 4.27 -8.29 8.06
C VAL A 94 5.25 -9.37 7.68
N ARG A 95 4.71 -10.47 7.17
CA ARG A 95 5.47 -11.47 6.45
C ARG A 95 5.16 -11.34 4.97
N ILE A 96 6.20 -11.42 4.15
CA ILE A 96 6.14 -11.26 2.71
C ILE A 96 6.71 -12.52 2.08
N PHE A 97 5.93 -13.11 1.20
CA PHE A 97 6.33 -14.23 0.36
C PHE A 97 6.44 -13.76 -1.08
N ALA A 98 7.45 -14.26 -1.78
CA ALA A 98 7.58 -14.03 -3.20
C ALA A 98 8.40 -15.14 -3.85
N LYS A 99 8.40 -15.16 -5.17
CA LYS A 99 9.35 -15.90 -5.99
C LYS A 99 10.24 -14.92 -6.73
N ALA A 100 11.53 -14.98 -6.49
CA ALA A 100 12.51 -14.20 -7.22
C ALA A 100 13.13 -15.01 -8.36
N ARG A 101 13.37 -14.33 -9.48
CA ARG A 101 14.13 -14.86 -10.61
C ARG A 101 15.24 -13.86 -10.96
N PRO A 102 16.51 -14.16 -10.58
CA PRO A 102 17.68 -13.42 -11.05
C PRO A 102 17.98 -13.81 -12.50
N GLY A 103 17.92 -12.85 -13.43
CA GLY A 103 18.15 -13.05 -14.86
C GLY A 103 17.31 -14.18 -15.43
N ASN A 104 17.97 -15.13 -16.09
CA ASN A 104 17.37 -16.38 -16.58
C ASN A 104 17.64 -17.57 -15.63
N GLY A 105 18.02 -17.30 -14.38
CA GLY A 105 18.36 -18.31 -13.38
C GLY A 105 17.15 -19.05 -12.80
N ALA A 106 17.46 -19.92 -11.84
CA ALA A 106 16.45 -20.67 -11.10
C ALA A 106 15.56 -19.73 -10.26
N ILE A 107 14.32 -20.17 -10.02
CA ILE A 107 13.41 -19.47 -9.13
C ILE A 107 13.83 -19.72 -7.69
N VAL A 108 13.96 -18.64 -6.91
CA VAL A 108 14.29 -18.67 -5.49
C VAL A 108 13.05 -18.25 -4.69
N PRO A 109 12.54 -19.09 -3.76
CA PRO A 109 11.48 -18.68 -2.85
C PRO A 109 12.02 -17.70 -1.82
N ILE A 110 11.23 -16.68 -1.52
CA ILE A 110 11.52 -15.66 -0.52
C ILE A 110 10.49 -15.75 0.60
N CYS A 111 10.96 -15.68 1.83
CA CYS A 111 10.14 -15.42 3.00
C CYS A 111 10.82 -14.39 3.90
N ALA A 112 10.28 -13.17 3.92
CA ALA A 112 10.82 -12.05 4.68
C ALA A 112 9.81 -11.60 5.74
N ILE A 113 10.30 -11.19 6.90
CA ILE A 113 9.54 -10.46 7.92
C ILE A 113 10.08 -9.05 7.97
N SER A 114 9.18 -8.07 8.10
CA SER A 114 9.53 -6.66 8.17
C SER A 114 8.53 -5.88 9.02
N ASN A 115 8.97 -4.76 9.58
CA ASN A 115 8.12 -3.80 10.27
C ASN A 115 7.59 -2.76 9.27
N LEU A 116 6.29 -2.52 9.30
CA LEU A 116 5.65 -1.42 8.57
C LEU A 116 5.68 -0.14 9.40
N LYS A 117 6.20 0.94 8.83
CA LYS A 117 6.20 2.26 9.46
C LYS A 117 5.78 3.35 8.49
N VAL A 118 5.25 4.43 9.04
CA VAL A 118 5.00 5.66 8.27
C VAL A 118 6.26 6.52 8.29
N GLN A 119 6.77 6.87 7.12
CA GLN A 119 7.90 7.78 6.94
C GLN A 119 7.45 9.08 6.27
N ARG A 120 8.02 10.21 6.72
CA ARG A 120 7.78 11.56 6.17
C ARG A 120 6.29 11.96 6.04
N ARG A 121 5.42 11.35 6.86
CA ARG A 121 3.95 11.52 6.86
C ARG A 121 3.24 11.19 5.54
N ARG A 122 3.92 10.54 4.60
CA ARG A 122 3.44 10.36 3.21
C ARG A 122 3.85 9.03 2.58
N GLN A 123 4.68 8.23 3.25
CA GLN A 123 5.17 6.98 2.71
C GLN A 123 5.01 5.86 3.73
N LEU A 124 4.61 4.67 3.26
CA LEU A 124 4.69 3.46 4.06
C LEU A 124 5.97 2.75 3.69
N VAL A 125 6.79 2.43 4.69
CA VAL A 125 8.08 1.78 4.49
C VAL A 125 8.14 0.47 5.26
N PHE A 126 8.73 -0.51 4.61
CA PHE A 126 9.15 -1.77 5.20
C PHE A 126 10.58 -1.59 5.73
N GLU A 127 10.77 -1.77 7.03
CA GLU A 127 12.05 -1.67 7.74
C GLU A 127 12.40 -2.98 8.47
N GLU A 128 13.62 -3.09 8.98
CA GLU A 128 14.05 -4.21 9.85
C GLU A 128 13.80 -5.59 9.22
N VAL A 129 14.29 -5.76 7.99
CA VAL A 129 14.06 -6.97 7.19
C VAL A 129 14.85 -8.15 7.74
N CYS A 130 14.16 -9.26 7.99
CA CYS A 130 14.76 -10.54 8.36
C CYS A 130 14.20 -11.65 7.48
N CYS A 131 15.07 -12.52 6.96
CA CYS A 131 14.64 -13.71 6.23
C CYS A 131 14.25 -14.83 7.21
N GLU A 132 13.06 -15.43 7.03
CA GLU A 132 12.60 -16.56 7.85
C GLU A 132 13.14 -17.87 7.25
N LYS A 133 14.42 -18.17 7.56
CA LYS A 133 15.20 -19.26 6.96
C LYS A 133 14.53 -20.64 7.04
N ALA A 134 13.73 -20.88 8.08
CA ALA A 134 13.01 -22.14 8.27
C ALA A 134 11.98 -22.45 7.17
N LEU A 135 11.53 -21.44 6.40
CA LEU A 135 10.57 -21.59 5.31
C LEU A 135 11.25 -21.64 3.93
N VAL A 136 12.58 -21.70 3.89
CA VAL A 136 13.39 -21.70 2.66
C VAL A 136 14.30 -22.93 2.67
N PRO A 137 14.43 -23.67 1.54
CA PRO A 137 15.39 -24.77 1.42
C PRO A 137 16.80 -24.33 1.82
N GLU A 138 17.53 -25.18 2.56
CA GLU A 138 18.83 -24.83 3.15
C GLU A 138 19.83 -24.29 2.11
N GLU A 139 19.90 -24.94 0.96
CA GLU A 139 20.75 -24.57 -0.18
C GLU A 139 20.44 -23.16 -0.74
N LEU A 140 19.22 -22.66 -0.54
CA LEU A 140 18.75 -21.38 -1.06
C LEU A 140 18.68 -20.28 0.01
N GLN A 141 18.98 -20.58 1.29
CA GLN A 141 18.80 -19.61 2.38
C GLN A 141 19.64 -18.34 2.20
N HIS A 142 20.91 -18.47 1.80
CA HIS A 142 21.79 -17.32 1.63
C HIS A 142 21.34 -16.40 0.50
N ILE A 143 21.00 -16.96 -0.66
CA ILE A 143 20.52 -16.19 -1.80
C ILE A 143 19.12 -15.61 -1.53
N SER A 144 18.23 -16.34 -0.85
CA SER A 144 16.93 -15.82 -0.42
C SER A 144 17.07 -14.62 0.51
N GLU A 145 18.05 -14.64 1.42
CA GLU A 145 18.31 -13.52 2.33
C GLU A 145 18.71 -12.26 1.55
N VAL A 146 19.64 -12.36 0.60
CA VAL A 146 20.02 -11.24 -0.27
C VAL A 146 18.84 -10.73 -1.11
N LEU A 147 18.07 -11.64 -1.71
CA LEU A 147 16.92 -11.28 -2.54
C LEU A 147 15.77 -10.70 -1.73
N SER A 148 15.64 -11.05 -0.46
CA SER A 148 14.68 -10.44 0.48
C SER A 148 14.95 -8.95 0.64
N TYR A 149 16.22 -8.54 0.80
CA TYR A 149 16.57 -7.12 0.88
C TYR A 149 16.21 -6.38 -0.42
N ASN A 150 16.52 -6.96 -1.58
CA ASN A 150 16.18 -6.38 -2.88
C ASN A 150 14.66 -6.24 -3.08
N LEU A 151 13.87 -7.25 -2.65
CA LEU A 151 12.42 -7.19 -2.70
C LEU A 151 11.89 -6.00 -1.89
N ILE A 152 12.40 -5.82 -0.67
CA ILE A 152 11.95 -4.74 0.22
C ILE A 152 12.31 -3.36 -0.35
N GLN A 153 13.49 -3.20 -0.92
CA GLN A 153 13.85 -1.96 -1.61
C GLN A 153 12.91 -1.68 -2.79
N ALA A 154 12.58 -2.70 -3.58
CA ALA A 154 11.63 -2.58 -4.67
C ALA A 154 10.23 -2.19 -4.16
N LEU A 155 9.72 -2.85 -3.11
CA LEU A 155 8.43 -2.53 -2.50
C LEU A 155 8.37 -1.11 -1.93
N ASN A 156 9.43 -0.65 -1.26
CA ASN A 156 9.52 0.71 -0.73
C ASN A 156 9.46 1.78 -1.84
N SER A 157 9.84 1.45 -3.08
CA SER A 157 9.71 2.35 -4.24
C SER A 157 8.28 2.41 -4.82
N ILE A 158 7.43 1.45 -4.49
CA ILE A 158 6.06 1.32 -4.99
C ILE A 158 5.07 1.97 -4.02
N VAL A 159 5.27 1.76 -2.72
CA VAL A 159 4.32 2.17 -1.68
C VAL A 159 4.57 3.62 -1.25
N ASP A 160 4.34 4.55 -2.17
CA ASP A 160 4.27 5.98 -1.91
C ASP A 160 2.81 6.40 -1.72
N VAL A 161 2.46 6.88 -0.53
CA VAL A 161 1.06 7.18 -0.17
C VAL A 161 0.54 8.44 -0.85
N ASP A 162 1.43 9.28 -1.40
CA ASP A 162 1.06 10.38 -2.29
C ASP A 162 0.31 9.92 -3.54
N ARG A 163 0.42 8.62 -3.90
CA ARG A 163 -0.29 8.03 -5.03
C ARG A 163 -1.70 7.53 -4.67
N PHE A 164 -2.10 7.55 -3.40
CA PHE A 164 -3.47 7.26 -2.95
C PHE A 164 -4.39 8.48 -3.07
N ASN A 165 -4.03 9.49 -3.87
CA ASN A 165 -4.93 10.59 -4.24
C ASN A 165 -6.21 10.01 -4.87
N LEU A 166 -7.24 9.93 -4.04
CA LEU A 166 -8.64 9.83 -4.42
C LEU A 166 -9.00 11.14 -5.12
N ASP A 167 -9.90 11.10 -6.10
CA ASP A 167 -10.27 12.31 -6.85
C ASP A 167 -10.73 13.42 -5.90
N GLY A 168 -9.95 14.50 -5.84
CA GLY A 168 -10.22 15.65 -4.98
C GLY A 168 -9.85 15.49 -3.50
N VAL A 169 -9.10 14.45 -3.11
CA VAL A 169 -8.68 14.23 -1.72
C VAL A 169 -7.17 14.00 -1.64
N GLN A 170 -6.48 14.86 -0.91
CA GLN A 170 -5.08 14.67 -0.50
C GLN A 170 -5.05 14.03 0.88
N LEU A 171 -4.21 13.00 1.09
CA LEU A 171 -4.10 12.28 2.36
C LEU A 171 -2.68 12.37 2.91
N TRP A 172 -2.55 12.71 4.19
CA TRP A 172 -1.31 12.64 4.96
C TRP A 172 -1.44 11.58 6.03
N LEU A 173 -0.55 10.59 6.01
CA LEU A 173 -0.51 9.53 7.00
C LEU A 173 0.23 9.98 8.25
N ASN A 174 -0.34 9.70 9.41
CA ASN A 174 0.35 9.88 10.68
C ASN A 174 0.71 8.53 11.32
N ARG A 175 -0.14 7.52 11.11
CA ARG A 175 -0.02 6.24 11.78
C ARG A 175 -0.45 5.11 10.85
N VAL A 176 0.21 3.97 11.04
CA VAL A 176 -0.19 2.67 10.52
C VAL A 176 -0.30 1.71 11.70
N GLU A 177 -1.31 0.86 11.67
CA GLU A 177 -1.54 -0.17 12.68
C GLU A 177 -2.00 -1.46 12.00
N ILE A 178 -1.52 -2.60 12.50
CA ILE A 178 -2.06 -3.90 12.13
C ILE A 178 -2.92 -4.45 13.25
N GLN A 179 -4.20 -4.68 12.97
CA GLN A 179 -5.16 -5.25 13.92
C GLN A 179 -6.10 -6.21 13.21
N ASN A 180 -6.34 -7.41 13.78
CA ASN A 180 -7.31 -8.38 13.26
C ASN A 180 -7.17 -8.69 11.76
N LYS A 181 -5.92 -8.85 11.27
CA LYS A 181 -5.61 -9.02 9.84
C LYS A 181 -6.09 -7.88 8.95
N GLN A 182 -6.17 -6.68 9.52
CA GLN A 182 -6.43 -5.45 8.81
C GLN A 182 -5.25 -4.50 8.99
N LEU A 183 -4.94 -3.78 7.92
CA LEU A 183 -4.02 -2.67 7.89
C LEU A 183 -4.82 -1.38 7.98
N ILE A 184 -4.61 -0.65 9.08
CA ILE A 184 -5.36 0.54 9.42
C ILE A 184 -4.42 1.74 9.29
N PHE A 185 -4.80 2.68 8.44
CA PHE A 185 -4.11 3.96 8.28
C PHE A 185 -4.90 5.06 8.98
N GLY A 186 -4.21 5.88 9.76
CA GLY A 186 -4.76 7.06 10.40
C GLY A 186 -4.02 8.32 9.96
N GLY A 187 -4.76 9.38 9.67
CA GLY A 187 -4.17 10.57 9.08
C GLY A 187 -5.09 11.78 9.00
N TYR A 188 -4.61 12.80 8.30
CA TYR A 188 -5.39 13.97 7.90
C TYR A 188 -5.66 13.90 6.41
N ALA A 189 -6.80 14.42 5.98
CA ALA A 189 -7.11 14.60 4.58
C ALA A 189 -7.54 16.04 4.30
N GLU A 190 -7.22 16.53 3.11
CA GLU A 190 -7.78 17.76 2.55
C GLU A 190 -8.67 17.38 1.38
N ILE A 191 -9.93 17.79 1.46
CA ILE A 191 -10.97 17.48 0.49
C ILE A 191 -11.27 18.76 -0.30
N GLU A 192 -10.83 18.82 -1.54
CA GLU A 192 -11.14 19.90 -2.48
C GLU A 192 -12.54 19.72 -3.09
N ARG A 193 -12.90 18.47 -3.40
CA ARG A 193 -14.20 18.09 -3.92
C ARG A 193 -14.58 16.70 -3.46
N PHE A 194 -15.88 16.43 -3.35
CA PHE A 194 -16.35 15.10 -3.05
C PHE A 194 -15.88 14.11 -4.14
N PRO A 195 -15.32 12.95 -3.76
CA PRO A 195 -14.93 11.93 -4.72
C PRO A 195 -16.16 11.54 -5.54
N ARG A 196 -16.03 11.56 -6.87
CA ARG A 196 -17.05 10.96 -7.73
C ARG A 196 -16.87 9.46 -7.64
N SER A 197 -17.95 8.74 -7.34
CA SER A 197 -17.98 7.28 -7.41
C SER A 197 -17.38 6.85 -8.76
N GLY A 198 -16.31 6.05 -8.71
CA GLY A 198 -15.70 5.46 -9.90
C GLY A 198 -16.57 4.38 -10.51
#